data_AF-A0A849QQ54-F1
#
_entry.id   AF-A0A849QQ54-F1
#
_cell.length_a   1.000
_cell.length_b   1.000
_cell.length_c   1.000
_cell.angle_alpha   90.00
_cell.angle_beta   90.00
_cell.angle_gamma   90.00
#
_symmetry.space_group_name_H-M   'P 1'
#
loop_
_entity.id
_entity.type
_entity.pdbx_description
1 polymer ?
#
loop_
_entity_poly.entity_id
_entity_poly.type
_entity_poly.pdbx_seq_one_letter_code
_entity_poly.pdbx_strand_id
1 'polypeptide(L)'
;QDRDGEILKNQLEKVGIEVDLISLETKIVDQKVINWEFDLAISGHGLIGGDPKALYDGVFQTPNSKPSPFTARYDKCEELNSLLDDLMHEMDPVKRQEVVFEAQNVYARELPAISLYYPTWYYAYNPDAGVDWFYTIGGVSKGIPIPQNKFSLLVSNIDVDEVVSETETPLQTENPAQATPLMPFLAVFAILAAFYIKRYRGKP
;
A
#
# COMPACT_ATOMS: atom_id res chain seq x y z
N GLN A 1 13.76 -6.35 -6.49
CA GLN A 1 13.59 -4.95 -6.94
C GLN A 1 14.59 -4.59 -8.04
N ASP A 2 15.74 -5.26 -8.17
CA ASP A 2 16.72 -4.98 -9.24
C ASP A 2 16.11 -4.97 -10.65
N ARG A 3 15.22 -5.92 -10.95
CA ARG A 3 14.49 -5.96 -12.22
C ARG A 3 13.57 -4.74 -12.44
N ASP A 4 12.92 -4.26 -11.38
CA ASP A 4 12.02 -3.10 -11.46
C ASP A 4 12.83 -1.82 -11.72
N GLY A 5 14.00 -1.69 -11.08
CA GLY A 5 14.93 -0.61 -11.31
C GLY A 5 15.41 -0.54 -12.76
N GLU A 6 15.80 -1.67 -13.35
CA GLU A 6 16.22 -1.75 -14.75
C GLU A 6 15.09 -1.40 -15.73
N ILE A 7 13.87 -1.86 -15.45
CA ILE A 7 12.69 -1.51 -16.28
C ILE A 7 12.43 -0.01 -16.22
N LEU A 8 12.43 0.57 -15.02
CA LEU A 8 12.19 2.00 -14.83
C LEU A 8 13.28 2.86 -15.47
N LYS A 9 14.55 2.50 -15.31
CA LYS A 9 15.66 3.14 -16.02
C LYS A 9 15.39 3.21 -17.51
N ASN A 10 15.12 2.05 -18.12
CA ASN A 10 14.84 1.97 -19.56
C ASN A 10 13.62 2.80 -19.99
N GLN A 11 12.58 2.89 -19.15
CA GLN A 11 11.38 3.70 -19.45
C GLN A 11 11.64 5.19 -19.32
N LEU A 12 12.38 5.62 -18.29
CA LEU A 12 12.73 7.01 -18.02
C LEU A 12 13.72 7.55 -19.06
N GLU A 13 14.73 6.77 -19.44
CA GLU A 13 15.71 7.18 -20.46
C GLU A 13 15.05 7.37 -21.84
N LYS A 14 14.04 6.56 -22.18
CA LYS A 14 13.26 6.71 -23.43
C LYS A 14 12.51 8.05 -23.51
N VAL A 15 12.17 8.65 -22.38
CA VAL A 15 11.53 9.98 -22.32
C VAL A 15 12.53 11.11 -22.04
N GLY A 16 13.83 10.81 -22.06
CA GLY A 16 14.90 11.78 -21.91
C GLY A 16 15.26 12.14 -20.46
N ILE A 17 14.93 11.25 -19.51
CA ILE A 17 15.36 11.35 -18.11
C ILE A 17 16.52 10.38 -17.93
N GLU A 18 17.72 10.90 -17.73
CA GLU A 18 18.92 10.09 -17.44
C GLU A 18 18.83 9.47 -16.05
N VAL A 19 19.16 8.19 -15.93
CA VAL A 19 19.05 7.44 -14.67
C VAL A 19 20.34 6.67 -14.39
N ASP A 20 21.01 7.04 -13.30
CA ASP A 20 22.08 6.25 -12.70
C ASP A 20 21.46 5.25 -11.70
N LEU A 21 21.40 3.98 -12.07
CA LEU A 21 20.75 2.94 -11.26
C LEU A 21 21.72 2.39 -10.22
N ILE A 22 21.40 2.60 -8.95
CA ILE A 22 22.17 2.10 -7.81
C ILE A 22 21.40 0.94 -7.17
N SER A 23 21.89 -0.30 -7.33
CA SER A 23 21.36 -1.48 -6.63
C SER A 23 22.19 -1.76 -5.37
N LEU A 24 21.50 -1.88 -4.23
CA LEU A 24 22.08 -2.11 -2.90
C LEU A 24 21.25 -3.14 -2.13
N GLU A 25 21.85 -3.70 -1.08
CA GLU A 25 21.11 -4.56 -0.14
C GLU A 25 20.01 -3.75 0.58
N THR A 26 18.87 -4.40 0.86
CA THR A 26 17.64 -3.75 1.34
C THR A 26 17.85 -2.89 2.58
N LYS A 27 18.66 -3.30 3.57
CA LYS A 27 18.88 -2.48 4.77
C LYS A 27 19.66 -1.22 4.47
N ILE A 28 20.56 -1.25 3.49
CA ILE A 28 21.29 -0.07 3.04
C ILE A 28 20.33 0.89 2.33
N VAL A 29 19.46 0.37 1.46
CA VAL A 29 18.40 1.16 0.82
C VAL A 29 17.52 1.83 1.88
N ASP A 30 17.01 1.05 2.85
CA ASP A 30 16.17 1.56 3.93
C ASP A 30 16.87 2.69 4.70
N GLN A 31 18.16 2.52 5.02
CA GLN A 31 18.91 3.54 5.74
C GLN A 31 19.08 4.83 4.92
N LYS A 32 19.33 4.71 3.61
CA LYS A 32 19.42 5.86 2.70
C LYS A 32 18.07 6.57 2.57
N VAL A 33 16.97 5.84 2.46
CA VAL A 33 15.63 6.41 2.42
C VAL A 33 15.31 7.11 3.75
N ILE A 34 15.63 6.48 4.89
CA ILE A 34 15.47 7.09 6.21
C ILE A 34 16.28 8.41 6.33
N ASN A 35 17.51 8.42 5.85
CA ASN A 35 18.39 9.60 5.88
C ASN A 35 18.06 10.62 4.79
N TRP A 36 17.11 10.33 3.90
CA TRP A 36 16.77 11.18 2.76
C TRP A 36 17.93 11.38 1.76
N GLU A 37 18.74 10.34 1.59
CA GLU A 37 19.90 10.29 0.69
C GLU A 37 19.57 9.63 -0.65
N PHE A 38 18.59 10.16 -1.40
CA PHE A 38 18.17 9.65 -2.70
C PHE A 38 17.47 10.72 -3.53
N ASP A 39 17.46 10.56 -4.85
CA ASP A 39 16.63 11.34 -5.78
C ASP A 39 15.31 10.62 -6.10
N LEU A 40 15.40 9.31 -6.34
CA LEU A 40 14.27 8.40 -6.56
C LEU A 40 14.58 7.07 -5.87
N ALA A 41 13.63 6.58 -5.05
CA ALA A 41 13.73 5.30 -4.39
C ALA A 41 12.54 4.42 -4.78
N ILE A 42 12.83 3.14 -5.07
CA ILE A 42 11.79 2.12 -5.24
C ILE A 42 11.63 1.46 -3.88
N SER A 43 10.44 1.55 -3.31
CA SER A 43 10.10 0.87 -2.07
C SER A 43 8.83 0.05 -2.26
N GLY A 44 8.80 -1.13 -1.62
CA GLY A 44 7.60 -1.94 -1.52
C GLY A 44 7.02 -1.79 -0.13
N HIS A 45 5.71 -1.62 -0.03
CA HIS A 45 5.00 -1.58 1.24
C HIS A 45 3.77 -2.49 1.20
N GLY A 46 3.38 -3.02 2.37
CA GLY A 46 2.12 -3.72 2.54
C GLY A 46 0.99 -2.75 2.88
N LEU A 47 0.19 -3.12 3.89
CA LEU A 47 -0.78 -2.26 4.60
C LEU A 47 -2.16 -2.07 3.94
N ILE A 48 -2.43 -2.73 2.82
CA ILE A 48 -3.66 -2.48 2.03
C ILE A 48 -4.89 -3.23 2.60
N GLY A 49 -4.69 -4.27 3.41
CA GLY A 49 -5.78 -5.08 3.97
C GLY A 49 -6.15 -4.77 5.43
N GLY A 50 -5.59 -3.70 6.00
CA GLY A 50 -5.78 -3.33 7.41
C GLY A 50 -6.61 -2.07 7.61
N ASP A 51 -6.35 -1.39 8.73
CA ASP A 51 -6.98 -0.12 9.05
C ASP A 51 -6.53 0.99 8.05
N PRO A 52 -7.45 1.83 7.53
CA PRO A 52 -7.12 2.94 6.62
C PRO A 52 -6.12 3.97 7.17
N LYS A 53 -5.82 3.96 8.48
CA LYS A 53 -4.68 4.65 9.09
C LYS A 53 -3.36 4.35 8.37
N ALA A 54 -3.24 3.24 7.65
CA ALA A 54 -2.13 2.98 6.75
C ALA A 54 -1.83 4.14 5.78
N LEU A 55 -2.85 4.86 5.32
CA LEU A 55 -2.69 6.04 4.48
C LEU A 55 -1.97 7.17 5.22
N TYR A 56 -2.37 7.45 6.48
CA TYR A 56 -1.69 8.41 7.34
C TYR A 56 -0.21 8.04 7.54
N ASP A 57 0.08 6.77 7.85
CA ASP A 57 1.45 6.30 8.08
C ASP A 57 2.32 6.32 6.82
N GLY A 58 1.72 6.16 5.64
CA GLY A 58 2.40 6.25 4.36
C GLY A 58 2.67 7.69 3.91
N VAL A 59 1.86 8.66 4.37
CA VAL A 59 2.03 10.08 4.02
C VAL A 59 2.99 10.77 4.97
N PHE A 60 2.81 10.56 6.28
CA PHE A 60 3.56 11.26 7.32
C PHE A 60 4.58 10.38 8.02
N GLN A 61 5.67 11.01 8.47
CA GLN A 61 6.47 10.45 9.54
C GLN A 61 5.76 10.79 10.86
N THR A 62 5.22 9.80 11.56
CA THR A 62 4.56 10.04 12.85
C THR A 62 5.56 10.71 13.82
N PRO A 63 5.18 11.84 14.45
CA PRO A 63 6.05 12.51 15.42
C PRO A 63 6.50 11.55 16.54
N ASN A 64 7.76 11.66 16.95
CA ASN A 64 8.38 10.84 18.01
C ASN A 64 8.39 9.32 17.76
N SER A 65 8.11 8.86 16.53
CA SER A 65 8.24 7.46 16.15
C SER A 65 9.60 7.15 15.54
N LYS A 66 9.95 5.85 15.48
CA LYS A 66 11.14 5.41 14.75
C LYS A 66 11.02 5.82 13.27
N PRO A 67 12.08 6.38 12.65
CA PRO A 67 12.07 6.69 11.23
C PRO A 67 11.69 5.46 10.39
N SER A 68 10.76 5.67 9.45
CA SER A 68 10.29 4.64 8.53
C SER A 68 10.84 4.91 7.13
N PRO A 69 11.25 3.88 6.37
CA PRO A 69 11.53 4.01 4.94
C PRO A 69 10.24 3.96 4.09
N PHE A 70 9.08 3.72 4.70
CA PHE A 70 7.79 3.54 4.02
C PHE A 70 6.88 4.77 4.10
N THR A 71 7.46 5.97 4.16
CA THR A 71 6.71 7.23 4.26
C THR A 71 7.19 8.23 3.20
N ALA A 72 6.25 8.93 2.59
CA ALA A 72 6.53 10.01 1.64
C ALA A 72 7.03 11.30 2.32
N ARG A 73 6.86 11.42 3.66
CA ARG A 73 7.15 12.65 4.43
C ARG A 73 6.54 13.90 3.78
N TYR A 74 5.30 13.79 3.34
CA TYR A 74 4.64 14.83 2.56
C TYR A 74 3.66 15.62 3.42
N ASP A 75 4.04 16.84 3.80
CA ASP A 75 3.28 17.76 4.65
C ASP A 75 2.87 19.05 3.94
N LYS A 76 3.08 19.13 2.61
CA LYS A 76 2.92 20.38 1.83
C LYS A 76 1.48 20.72 1.46
N CYS A 77 0.52 19.81 1.65
CA CYS A 77 -0.87 20.03 1.29
C CYS A 77 -1.73 20.08 2.55
N GLU A 78 -2.17 21.29 2.94
CA GLU A 78 -2.98 21.51 4.15
C GLU A 78 -4.31 20.73 4.11
N GLU A 79 -4.93 20.63 2.93
CA GLU A 79 -6.17 19.85 2.73
C GLU A 79 -5.94 18.37 3.05
N LEU A 80 -4.86 17.78 2.52
CA LEU A 80 -4.50 16.39 2.82
C LEU A 80 -4.16 16.21 4.30
N ASN A 81 -3.44 17.16 4.89
CA ASN A 81 -3.08 17.12 6.30
C ASN A 81 -4.32 17.12 7.20
N SER A 82 -5.30 17.97 6.90
CA SER A 82 -6.56 18.04 7.65
C SER A 82 -7.34 16.73 7.56
N LEU A 83 -7.56 16.22 6.34
CA LEU A 83 -8.32 14.97 6.15
C LEU A 83 -7.69 13.77 6.86
N LEU A 84 -6.36 13.68 6.83
CA LEU A 84 -5.65 12.60 7.48
C LEU A 84 -5.61 12.74 9.01
N ASP A 85 -5.65 13.96 9.55
CA ASP A 85 -5.81 14.18 10.99
C ASP A 85 -7.25 13.84 11.44
N ASP A 86 -8.27 14.21 10.66
CA ASP A 86 -9.66 13.85 10.92
C ASP A 86 -9.86 12.32 10.92
N LEU A 87 -9.23 11.61 9.96
CA LEU A 87 -9.21 10.15 9.90
C LEU A 87 -8.72 9.49 11.20
N MET A 88 -7.80 10.14 11.92
CA MET A 88 -7.23 9.64 13.17
C MET A 88 -8.17 9.78 14.37
N HIS A 89 -9.17 10.66 14.28
CA HIS A 89 -10.07 10.99 15.38
C HIS A 89 -11.54 10.60 15.12
N GLU A 90 -11.91 10.31 13.88
CA GLU A 90 -13.26 9.84 13.53
C GLU A 90 -13.47 8.37 13.93
N MET A 91 -14.57 8.11 14.65
CA MET A 91 -14.93 6.80 15.19
C MET A 91 -16.18 6.22 14.52
N ASP A 92 -16.97 7.04 13.83
CA ASP A 92 -18.08 6.57 13.02
C ASP A 92 -17.53 5.91 11.74
N PRO A 93 -17.82 4.62 11.49
CA PRO A 93 -17.20 3.88 10.39
C PRO A 93 -17.59 4.42 9.00
N VAL A 94 -18.79 4.97 8.84
CA VAL A 94 -19.27 5.49 7.56
C VAL A 94 -18.56 6.81 7.25
N LYS A 95 -18.53 7.73 8.21
CA LYS A 95 -17.79 9.00 8.06
C LYS A 95 -16.30 8.77 7.88
N ARG A 96 -15.73 7.84 8.64
CA ARG A 96 -14.30 7.51 8.54
C ARG A 96 -13.96 7.00 7.13
N GLN A 97 -14.85 6.23 6.50
CA GLN A 97 -14.69 5.79 5.12
C GLN A 97 -14.77 6.96 4.12
N GLU A 98 -15.72 7.89 4.31
CA GLU A 98 -15.85 9.08 3.45
C GLU A 98 -14.57 9.94 3.49
N VAL A 99 -14.04 10.19 4.68
CA VAL A 99 -12.77 10.93 4.86
C VAL A 99 -11.61 10.24 4.13
N VAL A 100 -11.52 8.90 4.17
CA VAL A 100 -10.48 8.15 3.44
C VAL A 100 -10.60 8.37 1.94
N PHE A 101 -11.82 8.34 1.38
CA PHE A 101 -12.03 8.54 -0.05
C PHE A 101 -11.64 9.95 -0.50
N GLU A 102 -12.00 10.96 0.29
CA GLU A 102 -11.57 12.34 0.04
C GLU A 102 -10.05 12.48 0.12
N ALA A 103 -9.42 11.91 1.16
CA ALA A 103 -7.97 11.92 1.32
C ALA A 103 -7.25 11.24 0.15
N GLN A 104 -7.78 10.13 -0.37
CA GLN A 104 -7.24 9.43 -1.54
C GLN A 104 -7.34 10.28 -2.82
N ASN A 105 -8.44 11.03 -3.01
CA ASN A 105 -8.58 11.95 -4.13
C ASN A 105 -7.53 13.06 -4.08
N VAL A 106 -7.31 13.66 -2.91
CA VAL A 106 -6.29 14.69 -2.71
C VAL A 106 -4.89 14.09 -2.89
N TYR A 107 -4.61 12.94 -2.31
CA TYR A 107 -3.33 12.23 -2.48
C TYR A 107 -3.01 11.96 -3.95
N ALA A 108 -4.00 11.51 -4.73
CA ALA A 108 -3.83 11.25 -6.16
C ALA A 108 -3.53 12.52 -6.99
N ARG A 109 -4.03 13.68 -6.54
CA ARG A 109 -3.75 14.99 -7.16
C ARG A 109 -2.36 15.52 -6.79
N GLU A 110 -1.97 15.39 -5.53
CA GLU A 110 -0.67 15.85 -5.00
C GLU A 110 0.49 14.94 -5.41
N LEU A 111 0.21 13.65 -5.64
CA LEU A 111 1.14 12.60 -6.03
C LEU A 111 2.43 12.53 -5.16
N PRO A 112 2.34 12.39 -3.81
CA PRO A 112 3.52 12.30 -2.95
C PRO A 112 4.44 11.12 -3.27
N ALA A 113 3.85 10.00 -3.71
CA ALA A 113 4.54 8.83 -4.25
C ALA A 113 3.74 8.25 -5.41
N ILE A 114 4.40 7.47 -6.27
CA ILE A 114 3.80 6.86 -7.46
C ILE A 114 3.66 5.36 -7.24
N SER A 115 2.42 4.87 -7.13
CA SER A 115 2.13 3.44 -7.09
C SER A 115 2.44 2.78 -8.44
N LEU A 116 3.38 1.83 -8.45
CA LEU A 116 3.78 1.14 -9.68
C LEU A 116 2.90 -0.06 -10.00
N TYR A 117 2.69 -0.94 -9.03
CA TYR A 117 1.88 -2.15 -9.18
C TYR A 117 1.54 -2.76 -7.80
N TYR A 118 0.52 -3.63 -7.77
CA TYR A 118 0.19 -4.45 -6.62
C TYR A 118 0.64 -5.90 -6.88
N PRO A 119 1.67 -6.42 -6.19
CA PRO A 119 2.16 -7.76 -6.44
C PRO A 119 1.17 -8.82 -5.96
N THR A 120 1.00 -9.88 -6.74
CA THR A 120 0.38 -11.12 -6.26
C THR A 120 1.41 -11.93 -5.49
N TRP A 121 1.07 -12.36 -4.28
CA TRP A 121 1.91 -13.22 -3.46
C TRP A 121 1.49 -14.68 -3.61
N TYR A 122 2.47 -15.56 -3.74
CA TYR A 122 2.27 -16.99 -3.87
C TYR A 122 2.88 -17.69 -2.67
N TYR A 123 2.13 -18.64 -2.12
CA TYR A 123 2.55 -19.45 -0.98
C TYR A 123 2.47 -20.91 -1.37
N ALA A 124 3.60 -21.60 -1.23
CA ALA A 124 3.69 -23.04 -1.39
C ALA A 124 3.74 -23.69 0.00
N TYR A 125 2.98 -24.77 0.19
CA TYR A 125 3.00 -25.56 1.40
C TYR A 125 2.88 -27.04 1.07
N ASN A 126 3.26 -27.90 2.02
CA ASN A 126 3.07 -29.34 1.90
C ASN A 126 1.65 -29.70 2.37
N PRO A 127 0.76 -30.23 1.50
CA PRO A 127 -0.57 -30.67 1.92
C PRO A 127 -0.54 -31.81 2.95
N ASP A 128 0.50 -32.64 2.95
CA ASP A 128 0.66 -33.75 3.89
C ASP A 128 1.09 -33.29 5.30
N ALA A 129 1.33 -31.99 5.50
CA ALA A 129 1.68 -31.43 6.80
C ALA A 129 0.48 -31.36 7.77
N GLY A 130 -0.74 -31.59 7.30
CA GLY A 130 -1.95 -31.55 8.14
C GLY A 130 -2.28 -30.16 8.69
N VAL A 131 -1.78 -29.10 8.06
CA VAL A 131 -2.03 -27.70 8.44
C VAL A 131 -3.05 -27.09 7.50
N ASP A 132 -4.16 -26.61 8.05
CA ASP A 132 -5.12 -25.80 7.30
C ASP A 132 -4.72 -24.33 7.33
N TRP A 133 -4.17 -23.85 6.21
CA TRP A 133 -3.69 -22.47 6.07
C TRP A 133 -4.84 -21.56 5.67
N PHE A 134 -5.05 -20.48 6.43
CA PHE A 134 -6.11 -19.51 6.17
C PHE A 134 -5.62 -18.06 6.24
N TYR A 135 -6.31 -17.18 5.51
CA TYR A 135 -6.08 -15.74 5.63
C TYR A 135 -6.83 -15.18 6.84
N THR A 136 -6.15 -14.31 7.58
CA THR A 136 -6.75 -13.64 8.74
C THR A 136 -7.51 -12.38 8.28
N ILE A 137 -8.76 -12.23 8.72
CA ILE A 137 -9.54 -11.00 8.49
C ILE A 137 -8.79 -9.83 9.12
N GLY A 138 -8.63 -8.74 8.36
CA GLY A 138 -7.81 -7.60 8.78
C GLY A 138 -6.31 -7.86 8.75
N GLY A 139 -5.86 -8.97 8.16
CA GLY A 139 -4.46 -9.33 7.93
C GLY A 139 -3.65 -9.68 9.19
N VAL A 140 -2.38 -9.98 8.98
CA VAL A 140 -1.38 -10.17 10.05
C VAL A 140 -0.44 -8.97 10.07
N SER A 141 0.15 -8.66 11.23
CA SER A 141 0.93 -7.45 11.45
C SER A 141 0.06 -6.21 11.20
N LYS A 142 0.50 -5.27 10.36
CA LYS A 142 -0.26 -4.09 9.96
C LYS A 142 -1.20 -4.37 8.77
N GLY A 143 -2.05 -5.38 8.86
CA GLY A 143 -3.05 -5.62 7.81
C GLY A 143 -2.56 -6.30 6.55
N ILE A 144 -1.47 -7.06 6.62
CA ILE A 144 -0.94 -7.76 5.45
C ILE A 144 -1.66 -9.11 5.30
N PRO A 145 -2.32 -9.40 4.16
CA PRO A 145 -3.04 -10.65 3.97
C PRO A 145 -2.04 -11.79 3.69
N ILE A 146 -1.49 -12.38 4.76
CA ILE A 146 -0.58 -13.52 4.68
C ILE A 146 -1.18 -14.74 5.40
N PRO A 147 -1.02 -15.95 4.85
CA PRO A 147 -1.54 -17.17 5.47
C PRO A 147 -0.69 -17.66 6.65
N GLN A 148 0.52 -17.14 6.87
CA GLN A 148 1.43 -17.56 7.96
C GLN A 148 0.98 -17.04 9.34
N ASN A 149 -0.29 -17.19 9.65
CA ASN A 149 -0.78 -16.98 11.00
C ASN A 149 -0.42 -18.21 11.85
N LYS A 150 0.25 -17.98 12.99
CA LYS A 150 0.59 -19.07 13.93
C LYS A 150 -0.65 -19.80 14.47
N PHE A 151 -1.82 -19.16 14.45
CA PHE A 151 -3.09 -19.82 14.76
C PHE A 151 -3.38 -21.02 13.86
N SER A 152 -2.93 -21.02 12.59
CA SER A 152 -3.06 -22.17 11.69
C SER A 152 -2.28 -23.40 12.15
N LEU A 153 -1.28 -23.22 13.03
CA LEU A 153 -0.49 -24.32 13.60
C LEU A 153 -1.12 -24.92 14.86
N LEU A 154 -2.18 -24.31 15.38
CA LEU A 154 -2.94 -24.83 16.50
C LEU A 154 -3.93 -25.86 15.97
N VAL A 155 -3.43 -27.06 15.63
CA VAL A 155 -4.30 -28.21 15.46
C VAL A 155 -4.73 -28.64 16.85
N SER A 156 -5.98 -28.35 17.19
CA SER A 156 -6.65 -28.98 18.30
C SER A 156 -6.88 -30.45 17.99
N ASN A 157 -6.30 -31.35 18.78
CA ASN A 157 -6.92 -32.64 19.07
C ASN A 157 -8.20 -32.41 19.90
N ILE A 158 -9.15 -31.63 19.37
CA ILE A 158 -10.50 -31.52 19.92
C ILE A 158 -11.33 -32.40 19.02
N ASP A 159 -11.70 -33.57 19.56
CA ASP A 159 -12.80 -34.37 19.03
C ASP A 159 -14.01 -33.45 18.87
N VAL A 160 -14.48 -33.30 17.64
CA VAL A 160 -15.57 -32.37 17.25
C VAL A 160 -16.94 -32.84 17.77
N ASP A 161 -16.98 -33.90 18.58
CA ASP A 161 -18.22 -34.45 19.14
C ASP A 161 -18.70 -33.73 20.42
N GLU A 162 -17.99 -32.71 20.95
CA GLU A 162 -18.34 -32.09 22.25
C GLU A 162 -18.54 -30.56 22.26
N VAL A 163 -18.79 -29.90 21.12
CA VAL A 163 -19.27 -28.50 21.14
C VAL A 163 -20.66 -28.38 20.54
N VAL A 164 -21.61 -28.39 21.47
CA VAL A 164 -23.06 -28.34 21.32
C VAL A 164 -23.51 -27.06 20.60
N SER A 165 -24.30 -27.28 19.54
CA SER A 165 -25.49 -26.51 19.11
C SER A 165 -25.63 -25.07 19.62
N GLU A 166 -25.28 -24.10 18.77
CA GLU A 166 -26.08 -22.87 18.65
C GLU A 166 -26.34 -22.57 17.17
N THR A 167 -27.62 -22.37 16.88
CA THR A 167 -28.22 -22.12 15.57
C THR A 167 -27.70 -20.83 14.94
N GLU A 168 -27.07 -20.91 13.77
CA GLU A 168 -26.89 -19.75 12.89
C GLU A 168 -27.77 -19.88 11.64
N THR A 169 -28.59 -18.85 11.42
CA THR A 169 -29.44 -18.70 10.25
C THR A 169 -28.58 -18.17 9.09
N PRO A 170 -28.64 -18.72 7.86
CA PRO A 170 -27.76 -18.28 6.78
C PRO A 170 -28.13 -16.89 6.27
N LEU A 171 -27.20 -15.94 6.35
CA LEU A 171 -27.25 -14.69 5.58
C LEU A 171 -26.79 -15.00 4.14
N GLN A 172 -27.70 -14.84 3.20
CA GLN A 172 -27.41 -14.89 1.76
C GLN A 172 -26.45 -13.76 1.38
N THR A 173 -25.31 -14.12 0.82
CA THR A 173 -24.40 -13.17 0.15
C THR A 173 -24.76 -13.13 -1.33
N GLU A 174 -25.49 -12.09 -1.73
CA GLU A 174 -25.56 -11.70 -3.14
C GLU A 174 -24.23 -11.06 -3.54
N ASN A 175 -23.69 -11.57 -4.65
CA ASN A 175 -22.47 -11.10 -5.28
C ASN A 175 -22.86 -10.27 -6.51
N PRO A 176 -22.51 -8.97 -6.60
CA PRO A 176 -22.42 -8.30 -7.88
C PRO A 176 -20.95 -8.01 -8.17
N ALA A 177 -20.33 -8.94 -8.88
CA ALA A 177 -19.22 -8.60 -9.75
C ALA A 177 -19.76 -7.67 -10.85
N GLN A 178 -19.53 -6.36 -10.74
CA GLN A 178 -19.42 -5.50 -11.92
C GLN A 178 -18.81 -4.12 -11.66
N ALA A 179 -17.92 -3.75 -12.60
CA ALA A 179 -17.37 -2.43 -12.91
C ALA A 179 -16.06 -2.03 -12.19
N THR A 180 -14.93 -2.54 -12.69
CA THR A 180 -13.63 -1.88 -12.60
C THR A 180 -13.68 -0.55 -13.37
N PRO A 181 -13.43 0.62 -12.77
CA PRO A 181 -13.26 1.84 -13.54
C PRO A 181 -11.87 1.83 -14.19
N LEU A 182 -11.89 1.91 -15.52
CA LEU A 182 -10.78 2.09 -16.44
C LEU A 182 -10.09 3.45 -16.20
N MET A 183 -9.35 3.64 -15.10
CA MET A 183 -8.53 4.85 -14.93
C MET A 183 -7.21 4.62 -14.17
N PRO A 184 -6.21 3.99 -14.82
CA PRO A 184 -4.80 4.28 -14.51
C PRO A 184 -4.12 5.16 -15.59
N PHE A 185 -4.80 5.48 -16.70
CA PHE A 185 -4.18 6.18 -17.83
C PHE A 185 -4.05 7.71 -17.66
N LEU A 186 -4.84 8.34 -16.79
CA LEU A 186 -4.77 9.81 -16.61
C LEU A 186 -3.56 10.27 -15.79
N ALA A 187 -3.06 9.45 -14.86
CA ALA A 187 -1.88 9.80 -14.05
C ALA A 187 -0.62 9.93 -14.91
N VAL A 188 -0.47 9.09 -15.94
CA VAL A 188 0.64 9.17 -16.90
C VAL A 188 0.56 10.46 -17.73
N PHE A 189 -0.65 10.88 -18.12
CA PHE A 189 -0.84 12.15 -18.84
C PHE A 189 -0.52 13.37 -17.98
N ALA A 190 -0.86 13.36 -16.68
CA ALA A 190 -0.54 14.45 -15.76
C ALA A 190 0.99 14.63 -15.59
N ILE A 191 1.73 13.53 -15.47
CA ILE A 191 3.20 13.54 -15.39
C ILE A 191 3.79 14.09 -16.70
N LEU A 192 3.31 13.64 -17.86
CA LEU A 192 3.77 14.13 -19.17
C LEU A 192 3.44 15.61 -19.39
N ALA A 193 2.27 16.09 -18.94
CA ALA A 193 1.86 17.48 -19.04
C ALA A 193 2.68 18.40 -18.12
N ALA A 194 2.98 17.97 -16.89
CA ALA A 194 3.84 18.71 -15.97
C ALA A 194 5.27 18.88 -16.53
N PHE A 195 5.83 17.82 -17.14
CA PHE A 195 7.11 17.88 -17.82
C PHE A 195 7.08 18.75 -19.09
N TYR A 196 6.01 18.69 -19.88
CA TYR A 196 5.83 19.52 -21.08
C TYR A 196 5.76 21.02 -20.72
N ILE A 197 4.98 21.39 -19.72
CA ILE A 197 4.83 22.79 -19.27
C ILE A 197 6.14 23.33 -18.68
N LYS A 198 6.86 22.52 -17.89
CA LYS A 198 8.17 22.89 -17.35
C LYS A 198 9.23 23.08 -18.44
N ARG A 199 9.18 22.30 -19.53
CA ARG A 199 10.13 22.38 -20.65
C ARG A 199 9.91 23.60 -21.56
N TYR A 200 8.69 24.13 -21.66
CA TYR A 200 8.35 25.24 -22.56
C TYR A 200 8.22 26.62 -21.88
N ARG A 201 8.17 26.69 -20.54
CA ARG A 201 8.25 27.97 -19.80
C ARG A 201 9.68 28.48 -19.57
N GLY A 202 10.70 27.76 -20.06
CA GLY A 202 12.12 28.04 -19.82
C GLY A 202 12.94 28.44 -21.04
N LYS A 203 12.35 28.98 -22.12
CA LYS A 203 13.11 29.61 -23.20
C LYS A 203 12.57 31.01 -23.49
N PRO A 204 13.45 32.02 -23.62
CA PRO A 204 13.06 33.38 -24.00
C PRO A 204 12.46 33.44 -25.41
#